data_AF-A0A240CBN7-F1
#
_entry.id   AF-A0A240CBN7-F1
#
_cell.length_a   1.000
_cell.length_b   1.000
_cell.length_c   1.000
_cell.angle_alpha   90.00
_cell.angle_beta   90.00
_cell.angle_gamma   90.00
#
_symmetry.space_group_name_H-M   'P 1'
#
loop_
_entity.id
_entity.type
_entity.pdbx_description
1 polymer ?
#
loop_
_entity_poly.entity_id
_entity_poly.type
_entity_poly.pdbx_seq_one_letter_code
_entity_poly.pdbx_strand_id
1 'polypeptide(L)' 'MMKMLITFLVTSLLSFAVFSIAGFVASNVEWAHIIAMSLLVGLLIAWTFNPIAPFNLKKQY' A
#
# COMPACT_ATOMS: atom_id res chain seq x y z
N MET A 1 -10.08 -12.70 9.59
CA MET A 1 -9.85 -12.25 8.20
C MET A 1 -10.43 -10.86 7.92
N MET A 2 -11.70 -10.61 8.22
CA MET A 2 -12.39 -9.33 7.95
C MET A 2 -11.75 -8.08 8.60
N LYS A 3 -11.24 -8.18 9.85
CA LYS A 3 -10.54 -7.08 10.54
C LYS A 3 -9.27 -6.61 9.80
N MET A 4 -8.48 -7.55 9.29
CA MET A 4 -7.22 -7.26 8.59
C MET A 4 -7.46 -6.60 7.22
N LEU A 5 -8.53 -7.00 6.53
CA LEU A 5 -8.96 -6.38 5.27
C LEU A 5 -9.48 -4.95 5.50
N ILE A 6 -10.23 -4.73 6.59
CA ILE A 6 -10.66 -3.39 7.00
C ILE A 6 -9.45 -2.51 7.34
N THR A 7 -8.50 -3.01 8.13
CA THR A 7 -7.27 -2.25 8.45
C THR A 7 -6.50 -1.91 7.18
N PHE A 8 -6.34 -2.86 6.27
CA PHE A 8 -5.69 -2.64 4.97
C PHE A 8 -6.37 -1.52 4.16
N LEU A 9 -7.69 -1.61 3.97
CA LEU A 9 -8.48 -0.59 3.27
C LEU A 9 -8.31 0.78 3.90
N VAL A 10 -8.46 0.88 5.22
CA VAL A 10 -8.35 2.14 5.96
C VAL A 10 -6.96 2.74 5.80
N THR A 11 -5.90 1.95 5.98
CA THR A 11 -4.51 2.44 5.83
C THR A 11 -4.17 2.85 4.40
N SER A 12 -4.70 2.15 3.40
CA SER A 12 -4.53 2.48 1.99
C SER A 12 -5.23 3.79 1.64
N LEU A 13 -6.48 3.96 2.06
CA LEU A 13 -7.24 5.20 1.88
C LEU A 13 -6.57 6.39 2.59
N LEU A 14 -6.09 6.20 3.82
CA LEU A 14 -5.38 7.25 4.57
C LEU A 14 -4.11 7.68 3.83
N SER A 15 -3.34 6.70 3.35
CA SER A 15 -2.11 6.97 2.60
C SER A 15 -2.41 7.75 1.32
N PHE A 16 -3.41 7.32 0.55
CA PHE A 16 -3.84 8.02 -0.67
C PHE A 16 -4.25 9.48 -0.38
N ALA A 17 -5.01 9.72 0.69
CA ALA A 17 -5.42 11.07 1.07
C ALA A 17 -4.23 11.96 1.45
N VAL A 18 -3.29 11.43 2.25
CA VAL A 18 -2.07 12.16 2.66
C VAL A 18 -1.19 12.49 1.45
N PHE A 19 -0.95 11.54 0.54
CA PHE A 19 -0.17 11.79 -0.67
C PHE A 19 -0.88 12.76 -1.62
N SER A 20 -2.22 12.72 -1.71
CA SER A 20 -2.99 13.65 -2.53
C SER A 20 -2.88 15.09 -2.01
N ILE A 21 -2.99 15.28 -0.69
CA ILE A 21 -2.81 16.59 -0.06
C ILE A 21 -1.38 17.09 -0.26
N ALA A 22 -0.38 16.22 -0.03
CA ALA A 22 1.02 16.56 -0.21
C ALA A 22 1.32 16.95 -1.68
N GLY A 23 0.76 16.23 -2.65
CA GLY A 23 0.92 16.54 -4.06
C GLY A 23 0.22 17.84 -4.48
N PHE A 24 -0.96 18.13 -3.94
CA PHE A 24 -1.64 19.41 -4.15
C PHE A 24 -0.84 20.59 -3.58
N VAL A 25 -0.31 20.46 -2.35
CA VAL A 25 0.55 21.48 -1.72
C VAL A 25 1.87 21.66 -2.48
N ALA A 26 2.42 20.57 -3.03
CA ALA A 26 3.70 20.61 -3.72
C ALA A 26 3.64 21.24 -5.12
N SER A 27 2.46 21.63 -5.62
CA SER A 27 2.13 22.37 -6.87
C SER A 27 2.71 21.88 -8.21
N ASN A 28 3.71 20.99 -8.18
CA ASN A 28 4.52 20.48 -9.29
C ASN A 28 4.56 18.95 -9.34
N VAL A 29 3.89 18.28 -8.40
CA VAL A 29 3.83 16.81 -8.40
C VAL A 29 2.70 16.40 -9.32
N GLU A 30 3.05 15.81 -10.45
CA GLU A 30 2.07 15.27 -11.40
C GLU A 30 1.19 14.22 -10.71
N TRP A 31 -0.12 14.23 -11.01
CA TRP A 31 -1.08 13.26 -10.48
C TRP A 31 -0.65 11.80 -10.68
N ALA A 32 0.10 11.52 -11.75
CA ALA A 32 0.70 10.21 -12.00
C ALA A 32 1.66 9.76 -10.89
N HIS A 33 2.47 10.67 -10.33
CA HIS A 33 3.39 10.37 -9.23
C HIS A 33 2.62 10.07 -7.93
N ILE A 34 1.55 10.81 -7.65
CA ILE A 34 0.70 10.59 -6.46
C ILE A 34 0.05 9.20 -6.52
N ILE A 35 -0.49 8.83 -7.68
CA ILE A 35 -1.11 7.53 -7.91
C ILE A 35 -0.06 6.41 -7.79
N ALA A 36 1.11 6.57 -8.40
CA ALA A 36 2.20 5.60 -8.33
C ALA A 36 2.70 5.39 -6.89
N MET A 37 2.93 6.46 -6.13
CA MET A 37 3.34 6.35 -4.72
C MET A 37 2.26 5.70 -3.86
N SER A 38 1.00 6.06 -4.07
CA SER A 38 -0.12 5.48 -3.32
C SER A 38 -0.28 3.97 -3.61
N LEU A 39 -0.12 3.56 -4.87
CA LEU A 39 -0.11 2.14 -5.26
C LEU A 39 1.05 1.39 -4.60
N LEU A 40 2.27 1.94 -4.63
CA LEU A 40 3.44 1.32 -4.01
C LEU A 40 3.27 1.16 -2.50
N VAL A 41 2.72 2.17 -1.82
CA VAL A 41 2.42 2.09 -0.38
C VAL A 41 1.32 1.07 -0.10
N GLY A 42 0.26 1.04 -0.91
CA GLY A 42 -0.76 -0.02 -0.82
C GLY A 42 -0.15 -1.42 -0.98
N LEU A 43 0.78 -1.59 -1.93
CA LEU A 43 1.49 -2.86 -2.14
C LEU A 43 2.39 -3.21 -0.95
N LEU A 44 3.08 -2.24 -0.36
CA LEU A 44 3.93 -2.41 0.82
C LEU A 44 3.10 -2.81 2.06
N ILE A 45 1.94 -2.19 2.25
CA ILE A 45 1.00 -2.54 3.34
C ILE A 45 0.48 -3.96 3.10
N ALA A 46 0.07 -4.30 1.87
CA ALA A 46 -0.37 -5.65 1.52
C ALA A 46 0.73 -6.68 1.81
N TRP A 47 1.97 -6.35 1.47
CA TRP A 47 3.14 -7.18 1.71
C TRP A 47 3.50 -7.30 3.20
N THR A 48 3.23 -6.27 4.00
CA THR A 48 3.46 -6.32 5.46
C THR A 48 2.49 -7.30 6.14
N PHE A 49 1.23 -7.32 5.70
CA PHE A 49 0.21 -8.17 6.29
C PHE A 49 0.15 -9.58 5.69
N ASN A 50 0.43 -9.70 4.40
CA ASN A 50 0.50 -10.98 3.69
C ASN A 50 1.82 -11.01 2.90
N PRO A 51 2.96 -11.18 3.60
CA PRO A 51 4.25 -11.25 2.93
C PRO A 51 4.18 -12.36 1.90
N ILE A 52 4.53 -12.01 0.66
CA ILE A 52 4.84 -12.98 -0.37
C ILE A 52 6.13 -13.66 0.09
N ALA A 53 6.00 -14.57 1.05
CA ALA A 53 7.05 -15.48 1.43
C ALA A 53 7.38 -16.33 0.20
N PRO A 54 8.66 -16.70 0.00
CA PRO A 54 9.07 -17.45 -1.17
C PRO A 54 8.23 -18.71 -1.27
N PHE A 55 7.82 -19.03 -2.50
CA PHE A 55 7.31 -20.33 -2.92
C PHE A 55 7.82 -21.43 -1.99
N ASN A 56 6.91 -21.94 -1.16
CA ASN A 56 6.97 -23.21 -0.47
C ASN A 56 8.38 -23.84 -0.34
N LEU A 57 9.21 -23.33 0.57
CA LEU A 57 10.37 -24.08 1.08
C LEU A 57 10.01 -24.92 2.32
N LYS A 58 8.73 -25.20 2.57
CA LYS A 58 8.35 -26.27 3.49
C LYS A 58 8.42 -27.60 2.73
N LYS A 59 9.66 -27.95 2.41
CA LYS A 59 10.08 -29.27 1.95
C LYS A 59 9.58 -30.29 2.95
N GLN A 60 8.91 -31.30 2.42
CA GLN A 60 8.53 -32.54 3.09
C GLN A 60 9.71 -33.05 3.93
N TYR A 61 9.55 -33.13 5.24
CA TYR A 61 10.20 -34.10 6.13
C TYR A 61 9.26 -34.34 7.31
#